data_AF-A0A3A6PJW3-F1
#
_entry.id   AF-A0A3A6PJW3-F1
#
_cell.length_a   1.000
_cell.length_b   1.000
_cell.length_c   1.000
_cell.angle_alpha   90.00
_cell.angle_beta   90.00
_cell.angle_gamma   90.00
#
_symmetry.space_group_name_H-M   'P 1'
#
loop_
_entity.id
_entity.type
_entity.pdbx_description
1 polymer ?
#
loop_
_entity_poly.entity_id
_entity_poly.type
_entity_poly.pdbx_seq_one_letter_code
_entity_poly.pdbx_strand_id
1 'polypeptide(L)'
;MNNEIIQFITEQALVLMPVLFVIGLLLKNTPWLADWAIPWVLLVLGVTGGILIVGDALQGIIQGILVTGATVLTHQLVKQTLSKN
;
A
#
# COMPACT_ATOMS: atom_id res chain seq x y z
N MET A 1 -2.98 16.30 -21.02
CA MET A 1 -3.67 15.48 -20.00
C MET A 1 -3.33 16.08 -18.67
N ASN A 2 -4.29 16.74 -18.03
CA ASN A 2 -4.10 17.29 -16.69
C ASN A 2 -3.83 16.13 -15.74
N ASN A 3 -2.82 16.26 -14.88
CA ASN A 3 -2.38 15.26 -13.90
C ASN A 3 -3.38 15.10 -12.73
N GLU A 4 -4.68 15.10 -13.01
CA GLU A 4 -5.73 15.10 -11.98
C GLU A 4 -5.69 13.81 -11.15
N ILE A 5 -5.28 12.68 -11.74
CA ILE A 5 -5.15 11.41 -11.01
C ILE A 5 -4.00 11.46 -9.99
N ILE A 6 -2.90 12.14 -10.30
CA ILE A 6 -1.74 12.25 -9.39
C ILE A 6 -2.04 13.25 -8.25
N GLN A 7 -2.94 14.20 -8.47
CA GLN A 7 -3.32 15.18 -7.45
C GLN A 7 -4.20 14.62 -6.31
N PHE A 8 -4.70 13.38 -6.44
CA PHE A 8 -5.46 12.75 -5.36
C PHE A 8 -4.60 12.09 -4.29
N ILE A 9 -3.30 11.85 -4.54
CA ILE A 9 -2.39 11.28 -3.54
C ILE A 9 -1.46 12.38 -3.05
N THR A 10 -1.47 12.64 -1.75
CA THR A 10 -0.56 13.62 -1.16
C THR A 10 0.87 13.08 -1.18
N GLU A 11 1.85 13.92 -1.53
CA GLU A 11 3.27 13.51 -1.60
C GLU A 11 3.75 12.89 -0.28
N GLN A 12 3.21 13.37 0.84
CA GLN A 12 3.50 12.87 2.18
C GLN A 12 3.03 11.41 2.36
N ALA A 13 1.88 11.05 1.79
CA ALA A 13 1.35 9.69 1.85
C ALA A 13 2.13 8.72 0.93
N LEU A 14 2.84 9.20 -0.10
CA LEU A 14 3.66 8.35 -0.96
C LEU A 14 4.79 7.65 -0.20
N VAL A 15 5.28 8.24 0.90
CA VAL A 15 6.30 7.63 1.78
C VAL A 15 5.80 6.31 2.39
N LEU A 16 4.49 6.13 2.56
CA LEU A 16 3.91 4.86 3.03
C LEU A 16 4.09 3.72 2.02
N MET A 17 4.16 3.99 0.71
CA MET A 17 4.30 2.92 -0.29
C MET A 17 5.54 2.04 -0.07
N PRO A 18 6.78 2.59 -0.03
CA PRO A 18 7.97 1.78 0.21
C PRO A 18 7.97 1.15 1.60
N VAL A 19 7.41 1.81 2.61
CA VAL A 19 7.27 1.25 3.97
C VAL A 19 6.39 0.00 3.96
N LEU A 20 5.18 0.09 3.39
CA LEU A 20 4.26 -1.04 3.28
C LEU A 20 4.84 -2.15 2.40
N PHE A 21 5.63 -1.82 1.38
CA PHE A 21 6.29 -2.81 0.54
C PHE A 21 7.30 -3.65 1.34
N VAL A 22 8.16 -3.00 2.12
CA VAL A 22 9.12 -3.69 3.00
C VAL A 22 8.39 -4.55 4.03
N ILE A 23 7.36 -4.02 4.67
CA ILE A 23 6.54 -4.79 5.63
C ILE A 23 5.89 -6.00 4.94
N GLY A 24 5.35 -5.81 3.73
CA GLY A 24 4.73 -6.89 2.95
C GLY A 24 5.72 -8.02 2.63
N LEU A 25 6.97 -7.68 2.31
CA LEU A 25 8.04 -8.67 2.12
C LEU A 25 8.36 -9.42 3.41
N LEU A 26 8.43 -8.74 4.57
CA LEU A 26 8.67 -9.39 5.86
C LEU A 26 7.53 -10.34 6.23
N LEU A 27 6.29 -9.89 6.07
CA LEU A 27 5.09 -10.70 6.32
C LEU A 27 5.04 -11.94 5.43
N LYS A 28 5.42 -11.82 4.16
CA LYS A 28 5.48 -12.94 3.22
C LYS A 28 6.53 -14.00 3.58
N ASN A 29 7.59 -13.62 4.29
CA ASN A 29 8.60 -14.57 4.79
C ASN A 29 8.23 -15.18 6.14
N THR A 30 7.06 -14.83 6.70
CA THR A 30 6.61 -15.31 8.01
C THR A 30 5.85 -16.64 7.88
N PRO A 31 6.31 -17.76 8.46
CA PRO A 31 5.82 -19.10 8.14
C PRO A 31 4.39 -19.41 8.63
N TRP A 32 3.87 -18.69 9.61
CA TRP A 32 2.50 -18.87 10.12
C TRP A 32 1.47 -17.94 9.47
N LEU A 33 1.90 -17.01 8.62
CA LEU A 33 1.01 -16.03 8.00
C LEU A 33 0.65 -16.46 6.58
N ALA A 34 -0.64 -16.61 6.32
CA ALA A 34 -1.11 -16.97 4.99
C ALA A 34 -1.01 -15.78 4.02
N ASP A 35 -0.66 -16.04 2.75
CA ASP A 35 -0.51 -15.03 1.70
C ASP A 35 -1.75 -14.14 1.51
N TRP A 36 -2.96 -14.69 1.71
CA TRP A 36 -4.22 -13.94 1.59
C TRP A 36 -4.43 -12.93 2.72
N ALA A 37 -3.77 -13.11 3.87
CA ALA A 37 -3.89 -12.22 5.02
C ALA A 37 -2.97 -10.99 4.88
N ILE A 38 -1.90 -11.08 4.09
CA ILE A 38 -0.92 -10.00 3.91
C ILE A 38 -1.58 -8.69 3.42
N PRO A 39 -2.45 -8.68 2.39
CA PRO A 39 -3.12 -7.45 1.95
C PRO A 39 -3.96 -6.79 3.05
N TRP A 40 -4.63 -7.58 3.90
CA TRP A 40 -5.45 -7.05 5.00
C TRP A 40 -4.60 -6.43 6.10
N VAL A 41 -3.48 -7.06 6.46
CA VAL A 41 -2.53 -6.49 7.41
C VAL A 41 -1.95 -5.19 6.88
N LEU A 42 -1.55 -5.15 5.61
CA LEU A 42 -1.05 -3.94 4.96
C LEU A 42 -2.11 -2.84 4.89
N LEU A 43 -3.39 -3.19 4.68
CA LEU A 43 -4.48 -2.22 4.67
C LEU A 43 -4.68 -1.55 6.03
N VAL A 44 -4.67 -2.32 7.11
CA VAL A 44 -4.77 -1.77 8.47
C VAL A 44 -3.61 -0.84 8.77
N LEU A 45 -2.39 -1.23 8.41
CA LEU A 45 -1.19 -0.41 8.59
C LEU A 45 -1.21 0.84 7.71
N GLY A 46 -1.63 0.72 6.46
CA GLY A 46 -1.73 1.82 5.50
C GLY A 46 -2.77 2.85 5.92
N VAL A 47 -3.95 2.42 6.38
CA VAL A 47 -5.00 3.31 6.92
C VAL A 47 -4.52 4.01 8.18
N THR A 48 -3.94 3.27 9.13
CA THR A 48 -3.43 3.85 10.37
C THR A 48 -2.34 4.87 10.08
N GLY A 49 -1.37 4.52 9.22
CA GLY A 49 -0.31 5.44 8.80
C GLY A 49 -0.84 6.64 8.03
N GLY A 50 -1.83 6.45 7.16
CA GLY A 50 -2.47 7.52 6.40
C GLY A 50 -3.12 8.56 7.30
N ILE A 51 -3.85 8.13 8.33
CA ILE A 51 -4.43 9.02 9.35
C ILE A 51 -3.34 9.81 10.08
N LEU A 52 -2.25 9.14 10.50
CA LEU A 52 -1.17 9.77 11.24
C LEU A 52 -0.36 10.80 10.41
N ILE A 53 -0.17 10.55 9.12
CA ILE A 53 0.58 11.44 8.23
C ILE A 53 -0.26 12.63 7.76
N VAL A 54 -1.52 12.38 7.40
CA VAL A 54 -2.40 13.40 6.82
C VAL A 54 -3.00 14.30 7.90
N GLY A 55 -3.18 13.80 9.13
CA GLY A 55 -3.76 14.55 10.25
C GLY A 55 -5.29 14.69 10.19
N ASP A 56 -5.89 14.65 9.00
CA ASP A 56 -7.33 14.49 8.80
C ASP A 56 -7.72 13.02 8.69
N ALA A 57 -8.72 12.59 9.45
CA ALA A 57 -9.09 11.18 9.55
C ALA A 57 -9.70 10.64 8.24
N LEU A 58 -10.60 11.40 7.60
CA LEU A 58 -11.28 10.92 6.39
C LEU A 58 -10.30 10.86 5.21
N GLN A 59 -9.52 11.91 5.02
CA GLN A 59 -8.47 11.94 4.00
C GLN A 59 -7.40 10.89 4.28
N GLY A 60 -6.97 10.74 5.54
CA GLY A 60 -5.99 9.73 5.92
C GLY A 60 -6.43 8.30 5.64
N ILE A 61 -7.71 7.97 5.87
CA ILE A 61 -8.28 6.67 5.49
C ILE A 61 -8.22 6.47 3.98
N ILE A 62 -8.65 7.45 3.19
CA ILE A 62 -8.64 7.38 1.73
C ILE A 62 -7.21 7.20 1.22
N GLN A 63 -6.27 8.00 1.70
CA GLN A 63 -4.85 7.91 1.33
C GLN A 63 -4.27 6.54 1.70
N GLY A 64 -4.55 6.04 2.90
CA GLY A 64 -4.08 4.74 3.35
C GLY A 64 -4.58 3.58 2.48
N ILE A 65 -5.84 3.62 2.06
CA ILE A 65 -6.41 2.62 1.14
C ILE A 65 -5.74 2.70 -0.24
N LEU A 66 -5.62 3.91 -0.80
CA LEU A 66 -5.03 4.14 -2.12
C LEU A 66 -3.56 3.68 -2.17
N VAL A 67 -2.77 4.07 -1.16
CA VAL A 67 -1.34 3.71 -1.06
C VAL A 67 -1.18 2.21 -0.86
N THR A 68 -1.98 1.58 0.01
CA THR A 68 -1.95 0.11 0.16
C THR A 68 -2.30 -0.59 -1.14
N GLY A 69 -3.36 -0.15 -1.83
CA GLY A 69 -3.80 -0.71 -3.10
C GLY A 69 -2.71 -0.62 -4.16
N ALA A 70 -2.08 0.55 -4.29
CA ALA A 70 -0.94 0.75 -5.18
C ALA A 70 0.21 -0.22 -4.85
N THR A 71 0.63 -0.31 -3.59
CA THR A 71 1.71 -1.22 -3.16
C THR A 71 1.41 -2.68 -3.50
N VAL A 72 0.22 -3.18 -3.17
CA VAL A 72 -0.14 -4.58 -3.38
C VAL A 72 -0.29 -4.90 -4.87
N LEU A 73 -0.93 -4.01 -5.64
CA LEU A 73 -1.11 -4.20 -7.08
C LEU A 73 0.22 -4.12 -7.82
N THR A 74 1.11 -3.19 -7.47
CA THR A 74 2.47 -3.13 -8.03
C THR A 74 3.23 -4.43 -7.77
N HIS A 75 3.18 -4.98 -6.56
CA HIS A 75 3.81 -6.27 -6.27
C HIS A 75 3.19 -7.41 -7.13
N GLN A 76 1.87 -7.42 -7.33
CA GLN A 76 1.21 -8.40 -8.19
C GLN A 76 1.61 -8.25 -9.66
N LEU A 77 1.64 -7.02 -10.20
CA LEU A 77 2.05 -6.74 -11.57
C LEU A 77 3.50 -7.16 -11.82
N VAL A 78 4.41 -6.86 -10.89
CA VAL A 78 5.81 -7.30 -10.98
C VAL A 78 5.89 -8.83 -10.95
N LYS A 79 5.16 -9.47 -10.04
CA LYS A 79 5.10 -10.94 -9.98
C LYS A 79 4.56 -11.54 -11.28
N GLN A 80 3.49 -11.00 -11.86
CA GLN A 80 2.90 -11.49 -13.11
C GLN A 80 3.83 -11.27 -14.32
N THR A 81 4.55 -10.14 -14.35
CA THR A 81 5.46 -9.82 -15.44
C THR A 81 6.70 -10.71 -15.43
N LEU A 82 7.23 -11.01 -14.25
CA LEU A 82 8.43 -11.85 -14.08
C LEU A 82 8.09 -13.35 -14.10
N SER A 83 6.92 -13.73 -13.58
CA SER A 83 6.37 -15.08 -13.65
C SER A 83 5.61 -15.27 -14.96
N LYS A 84 6.29 -15.07 -16.09
CA LYS A 84 5.81 -15.56 -17.37
C LYS A 84 6.05 -17.07 -17.37
N ASN A 85 5.02 -17.86 -17.70
CA ASN A 85 5.17 -19.31 -17.94
C ASN A 85 6.42 -19.61 -18.79
#